data_AF-A0A4Q6B2X8-F1
#
_entry.id   AF-A0A4Q6B2X8-F1
#
_cell.length_a   1.000
_cell.length_b   1.000
_cell.length_c   1.000
_cell.angle_alpha   90.00
_cell.angle_beta   90.00
_cell.angle_gamma   90.00
#
_symmetry.space_group_name_H-M   'P 1'
#
loop_
_entity.id
_entity.type
_entity.pdbx_description
1 polymer ?
#
loop_
_entity_poly.entity_id
_entity_poly.type
_entity_poly.pdbx_seq_one_letter_code
_entity_poly.pdbx_strand_id
1 'polypeptide(L)' 'MAITLTKGQKIDLRKENGSTLTHFCVGVNWGGIEKKGFLGLSKSVQS' A
#
# COMPACT_ATOMS: atom_id res chain seq x y z
N MET A 1 -9.35 -9.25 8.15
CA MET A 1 -8.93 -7.89 8.55
C MET A 1 -8.28 -7.23 7.35
N ALA A 2 -8.69 -6.01 7.00
CA ALA A 2 -8.08 -5.24 5.92
C ALA A 2 -7.47 -3.97 6.51
N ILE A 3 -6.23 -3.67 6.15
CA ILE A 3 -5.50 -2.49 6.62
C ILE A 3 -5.14 -1.66 5.39
N THR A 4 -5.57 -0.39 5.37
CA THR A 4 -5.12 0.58 4.36
C THR A 4 -3.86 1.26 4.86
N LEU A 5 -2.82 1.31 4.02
CA LEU A 5 -1.56 1.94 4.35
C LEU A 5 -1.45 3.29 3.64
N THR A 6 -1.03 4.30 4.39
CA THR A 6 -0.59 5.59 3.85
C THR A 6 0.93 5.64 3.74
N LYS A 7 1.46 6.56 2.93
CA LYS A 7 2.92 6.70 2.74
C LYS A 7 3.61 6.95 4.09
N GLY A 8 4.59 6.10 4.42
CA GLY A 8 5.38 6.18 5.66
C GLY A 8 4.79 5.40 6.84
N GLN A 9 3.60 4.83 6.69
CA GLN A 9 2.97 4.00 7.72
C GLN A 9 3.68 2.64 7.85
N LYS A 10 3.81 2.16 9.09
CA LYS A 10 4.34 0.83 9.41
C LYS A 10 3.21 -0.05 9.93
N ILE A 11 3.29 -1.36 9.70
CA ILE A 11 2.38 -2.35 10.31
C ILE A 11 3.16 -3.20 11.30
N ASP A 12 2.53 -3.52 12.44
CA ASP A 12 3.06 -4.53 13.36
C ASP A 12 2.69 -5.92 12.82
N LEU A 13 3.67 -6.80 12.76
CA LEU A 13 3.52 -8.19 12.30
C LEU A 13 3.43 -9.17 13.48
N ARG A 14 3.19 -8.70 14.70
CA ARG A 14 2.93 -9.56 15.86
C ARG A 14 1.46 -9.97 15.92
N LYS A 15 1.21 -11.22 16.27
CA LYS A 15 -0.13 -11.73 16.59
C LYS A 15 -0.50 -11.33 18.02
N GLU A 16 -1.79 -11.37 18.34
CA GLU A 16 -2.30 -11.04 19.69
C GLU A 16 -1.67 -11.89 20.80
N ASN A 17 -1.25 -13.12 20.49
CA ASN A 17 -0.57 -14.02 21.41
C ASN A 17 0.95 -13.76 21.57
N GLY A 18 1.47 -12.66 21.01
CA GLY A 18 2.87 -12.26 21.11
C GLY A 18 3.83 -12.94 20.14
N SER A 19 3.38 -13.90 19.33
CA SER A 19 4.23 -14.52 18.31
C SER A 19 4.40 -13.64 17.07
N THR A 20 5.58 -13.69 16.44
CA THR A 20 5.89 -12.93 15.22
C THR A 20 5.37 -13.67 13.98
N LEU A 21 4.68 -12.95 13.09
CA LEU A 21 4.32 -13.46 11.77
C LEU A 21 5.55 -13.41 10.85
N THR A 22 6.11 -14.57 10.53
CA THR A 22 7.32 -14.70 9.70
C THR A 22 7.04 -14.83 8.20
N HIS A 23 5.82 -15.18 7.83
CA HIS A 23 5.41 -15.35 6.43
C HIS A 23 4.09 -14.63 6.18
N PHE A 24 4.06 -13.78 5.16
CA PHE A 24 2.86 -13.11 4.70
C PHE A 24 2.95 -12.82 3.19
N CYS A 25 1.80 -12.76 2.53
CA CYS A 25 1.72 -12.36 1.13
C CYS A 25 1.33 -10.88 1.06
N VAL A 26 2.02 -10.11 0.23
CA VAL A 26 1.67 -8.71 -0.04
C VAL A 26 1.19 -8.58 -1.48
N GLY A 27 -0.07 -8.18 -1.64
CA GLY A 27 -0.64 -7.76 -2.92
C GLY A 27 -0.55 -6.25 -3.01
N VAL A 28 0.55 -5.74 -3.58
CA VAL A 28 0.63 -4.34 -4.00
C VAL A 28 0.11 -4.28 -5.43
N ASN A 29 -0.93 -3.48 -5.65
CA ASN A 29 -1.46 -3.23 -6.98
C ASN A 29 -0.44 -2.35 -7.72
N TRP A 30 0.60 -2.95 -8.30
CA TRP A 30 1.75 -2.31 -8.96
C TRP A 30 1.38 -1.49 -10.21
N GLY A 31 0.10 -1.12 -10.40
CA GLY A 31 -0.25 -0.06 -11.34
C GLY A 31 0.55 1.20 -10.98
N GLY A 32 1.29 1.74 -11.95
CA GLY A 32 2.16 2.89 -11.70
C GLY A 32 1.40 4.06 -11.07
N ILE A 33 2.11 4.89 -10.31
CA ILE A 33 1.48 5.96 -9.52
C ILE A 33 0.77 6.93 -10.47
N GLU A 34 -0.57 6.92 -10.47
CA GLU A 34 -1.39 7.82 -11.27
C GLU A 34 -1.33 9.24 -10.69
N LYS A 35 -0.80 10.19 -11.47
CA LYS A 35 -0.91 11.62 -11.18
C LYS A 35 -2.00 12.24 -12.05
N LYS A 36 -2.94 12.93 -11.41
CA LYS A 36 -3.96 13.73 -12.09
C LYS A 36 -3.33 15.06 -12.51
N GLY A 37 -3.46 15.43 -13.78
CA GLY A 37 -3.04 16.71 -14.33
C GLY A 37 -4.03 17.84 -14.06
N PHE A 38 -3.78 19.01 -14.64
CA PHE A 38 -4.55 20.23 -14.43
C PHE A 38 -6.05 19.99 -14.70
N LEU A 39 -6.89 20.29 -13.70
CA LEU A 39 -8.34 20.08 -13.69
C LEU A 39 -8.82 18.61 -13.87
N GLY A 40 -7.95 17.62 -13.70
CA GLY A 40 -8.32 16.21 -13.87
C GLY A 40 -8.51 15.77 -15.32
N LEU A 41 -8.17 16.63 -16.29
CA LEU A 41 -8.32 16.38 -17.73
C LEU A 41 -7.23 15.47 -18.31
N SER A 42 -6.14 15.23 -17.58
CA SER A 42 -5.09 14.30 -17.98
C SER A 42 -4.66 13.40 -16.82
N LYS A 43 -4.25 12.18 -17.14
CA LYS A 43 -3.65 11.23 -16.20
C LYS A 43 -2.29 10.83 -16.75
N SER A 44 -1.25 10.87 -15.91
CA SER A 44 0.04 10.27 -16.23
C SER A 44 0.35 9.16 -15.24
N VAL A 45 0.83 8.04 -15.76
CA VAL A 45 1.34 6.93 -14.97
C VAL A 45 2.83 7.18 -14.81
N GLN A 46 3.29 7.45 -13.58
CA GLN A 46 4.71 7.52 -13.31
C GLN A 46 5.25 6.09 -13.24
N SER A 47 5.99 5.67 -14.26
CA SER A 47 6.77 4.43 -14.30
C SER A 47 7.95 4.48 -13.34
#